data_AF-A0A0G3BFY3-F1
#
_entry.id   AF-A0A0G3BFY3-F1
#
_cell.length_a   1.000
_cell.length_b   1.000
_cell.length_c   1.000
_cell.angle_alpha   90.00
_cell.angle_beta   90.00
_cell.angle_gamma   90.00
#
_symmetry.space_group_name_H-M   'P 1'
#
loop_
_entity.id
_entity.type
_entity.pdbx_description
1 polymer ?
#
loop_
_entity_poly.entity_id
_entity_poly.type
_entity_poly.pdbx_seq_one_letter_code
_entity_poly.pdbx_strand_id
1 'polypeptide(L)'
;MGTAATTIKVRASVEERELVDRAATAQGKTRTDFILQASVEAAGRVLLDRVFSEIDEERIKALDTVMSQPVGNNEAVRRLLVKNSPWDR
;
A
#
# COMPACT_ATOMS: atom_id res chain seq x y z
N MET A 1 -5.85 10.60 -19.87
CA MET A 1 -6.71 9.45 -20.21
C MET A 1 -8.04 9.66 -19.51
N GLY A 2 -9.14 9.76 -20.27
CA GLY A 2 -10.46 10.05 -19.70
C GLY A 2 -10.89 8.94 -18.74
N THR A 3 -11.30 9.32 -17.54
CA THR A 3 -11.88 8.42 -16.55
C THR A 3 -13.30 8.05 -16.99
N ALA A 4 -13.43 7.10 -17.91
CA ALA A 4 -14.73 6.53 -18.22
C ALA A 4 -15.21 5.73 -17.01
N ALA A 5 -16.25 6.20 -16.34
CA ALA A 5 -16.89 5.46 -15.26
C ALA A 5 -17.46 4.15 -15.81
N THR A 6 -17.09 3.02 -15.19
CA THR A 6 -17.56 1.68 -15.58
C THR A 6 -18.43 1.11 -14.46
N THR A 7 -19.56 0.51 -14.83
CA THR A 7 -20.49 -0.11 -13.87
C THR A 7 -20.00 -1.49 -13.44
N ILE A 8 -19.92 -1.72 -12.13
CA ILE A 8 -19.66 -3.04 -11.53
C ILE A 8 -20.97 -3.61 -11.02
N LYS A 9 -21.36 -4.81 -11.48
CA LYS A 9 -22.57 -5.51 -11.02
C LYS A 9 -22.17 -6.65 -10.08
N VAL A 10 -22.68 -6.63 -8.85
CA VAL A 10 -22.44 -7.66 -7.84
C VAL A 10 -23.79 -8.25 -7.41
N ARG A 11 -23.83 -9.57 -7.22
CA ARG A 11 -24.97 -10.28 -6.63
C ARG A 11 -24.67 -10.51 -5.16
N ALA A 12 -25.68 -10.35 -4.32
CA ALA A 12 -25.62 -10.60 -2.88
C ALA A 12 -26.95 -11.20 -2.43
N SER A 13 -26.90 -12.01 -1.37
CA SER A 13 -28.09 -12.44 -0.64
C SER A 13 -28.75 -11.26 0.08
N VAL A 14 -29.97 -11.47 0.58
CA VAL A 14 -30.66 -10.45 1.38
C VAL A 14 -29.87 -10.14 2.66
N GLU A 15 -29.36 -11.17 3.34
CA GLU A 15 -28.58 -11.04 4.58
C GLU A 15 -27.27 -10.28 4.35
N GLU A 16 -26.54 -10.60 3.29
CA GLU A 16 -25.30 -9.90 2.92
C GLU A 16 -25.59 -8.42 2.64
N ARG A 17 -26.66 -8.13 1.90
CA ARG A 17 -27.07 -6.76 1.61
C ARG A 17 -27.43 -5.99 2.88
N GLU A 18 -28.21 -6.58 3.78
CA GLU A 18 -28.61 -5.92 5.03
C GLU A 18 -27.41 -5.63 5.94
N LEU A 19 -26.45 -6.56 6.01
CA LEU A 19 -25.21 -6.35 6.74
C LEU A 19 -24.40 -5.17 6.18
N VAL A 20 -24.24 -5.12 4.86
CA VAL A 20 -23.53 -4.02 4.17
C VAL A 20 -24.26 -2.69 4.38
N ASP A 21 -25.59 -2.68 4.31
CA ASP A 21 -26.40 -1.47 4.55
C ASP A 21 -26.20 -0.89 5.94
N ARG A 22 -26.19 -1.76 6.95
CA ARG A 22 -25.94 -1.36 8.34
C ARG A 22 -24.54 -0.77 8.50
N ALA A 23 -23.53 -1.41 7.89
CA ALA A 23 -22.14 -0.93 7.95
C ALA A 23 -21.96 0.41 7.22
N ALA A 24 -22.58 0.57 6.04
CA ALA A 24 -22.56 1.82 5.28
C ALA A 24 -23.24 2.96 6.07
N THR A 25 -24.41 2.68 6.65
CA THR A 25 -25.15 3.63 7.50
C THR A 25 -24.32 4.06 8.71
N ALA A 26 -23.66 3.12 9.40
CA ALA A 26 -22.81 3.41 10.54
C ALA A 26 -21.62 4.33 10.20
N GLN A 27 -21.20 4.36 8.94
CA GLN A 27 -20.15 5.26 8.44
C GLN A 27 -20.68 6.51 7.71
N GLY A 28 -22.00 6.70 7.64
CA GLY A 28 -22.61 7.82 6.92
C GLY A 28 -22.38 7.78 5.40
N LYS A 29 -22.21 6.58 4.82
CA LYS A 29 -21.93 6.39 3.38
C LYS A 29 -23.11 5.74 2.67
N THR A 30 -23.17 5.93 1.35
CA THR A 30 -24.08 5.12 0.53
C THR A 30 -23.57 3.69 0.45
N ARG A 31 -24.47 2.72 0.19
CA ARG A 31 -24.08 1.32 -0.03
C ARG A 31 -23.01 1.19 -1.11
N THR A 32 -23.19 1.89 -2.23
CA THR A 32 -22.25 1.84 -3.36
C THR A 32 -20.87 2.36 -2.98
N ASP A 33 -20.80 3.49 -2.25
CA ASP A 33 -19.52 4.06 -1.82
C ASP A 33 -18.81 3.14 -0.83
N PHE A 34 -19.56 2.56 0.11
CA PHE A 34 -19.03 1.61 1.06
C PHE A 34 -18.48 0.37 0.36
N ILE A 35 -19.24 -0.24 -0.55
CA ILE A 35 -18.80 -1.44 -1.30
C ILE A 35 -17.56 -1.11 -2.12
N LEU A 36 -17.55 0.01 -2.85
CA LEU A 36 -16.43 0.39 -3.71
C LEU A 36 -15.17 0.61 -2.88
N GLN A 37 -15.28 1.38 -1.79
CA GLN A 37 -14.15 1.63 -0.90
C GLN A 37 -13.60 0.32 -0.31
N ALA A 38 -14.47 -0.52 0.26
CA ALA A 38 -14.06 -1.79 0.84
C ALA A 38 -13.41 -2.72 -0.21
N SER A 39 -13.92 -2.72 -1.45
CA SER A 39 -13.34 -3.51 -2.54
C SER A 39 -11.95 -3.02 -2.93
N VAL A 40 -11.74 -1.70 -3.00
CA VAL A 40 -10.43 -1.10 -3.31
C VAL A 40 -9.42 -1.38 -2.20
N GLU A 41 -9.83 -1.22 -0.93
CA GLU A 41 -8.97 -1.54 0.21
C GLU A 41 -8.56 -3.02 0.22
N ALA A 42 -9.51 -3.93 0.00
CA ALA A 42 -9.23 -5.36 -0.07
C ALA A 42 -8.31 -5.70 -1.25
N ALA A 43 -8.55 -5.14 -2.44
CA ALA A 43 -7.66 -5.32 -3.59
C ALA A 43 -6.24 -4.83 -3.30
N GLY A 44 -6.12 -3.66 -2.66
CA GLY A 44 -4.83 -3.11 -2.22
C GLY A 44 -4.09 -4.06 -1.29
N ARG A 45 -4.77 -4.59 -0.26
CA ARG A 45 -4.18 -5.57 0.66
C ARG A 45 -3.68 -6.82 -0.05
N VAL A 46 -4.49 -7.42 -0.93
CA VAL A 46 -4.10 -8.62 -1.69
C VAL A 46 -2.86 -8.37 -2.56
N LEU A 47 -2.79 -7.21 -3.21
CA LEU A 47 -1.63 -6.84 -4.03
C LEU A 47 -0.39 -6.59 -3.18
N LEU A 48 -0.55 -5.91 -2.04
CA LEU A 48 0.54 -5.66 -1.09
C LEU A 48 1.06 -6.96 -0.49
N ASP A 49 0.18 -7.85 -0.04
CA ASP A 49 0.58 -9.16 0.48
C ASP A 49 1.43 -9.90 -0.57
N ARG A 50 1.09 -9.80 -1.85
CA ARG A 50 1.88 -10.44 -2.92
C ARG A 50 3.27 -9.82 -3.12
N VAL A 51 3.42 -8.52 -2.87
CA VAL A 51 4.71 -7.80 -2.97
C VAL A 51 5.57 -8.02 -1.72
N PHE A 52 4.94 -8.08 -0.55
CA PHE A 52 5.63 -8.18 0.74
C PHE A 52 5.75 -9.62 1.28
N SER A 53 5.07 -10.60 0.69
CA SER A 53 5.24 -12.02 1.04
C SER A 53 6.66 -12.53 0.83
N GLU A 54 7.48 -11.86 0.02
CA GLU A 54 8.90 -12.22 -0.17
C GLU A 54 9.83 -11.64 0.92
N ILE A 55 9.31 -10.80 1.83
CA ILE A 55 10.07 -10.27 2.96
C ILE A 55 9.75 -11.12 4.20
N ASP A 56 10.50 -12.20 4.38
CA ASP A 56 10.50 -13.00 5.60
C ASP A 56 11.38 -12.38 6.70
N GLU A 57 11.32 -12.95 7.90
CA GLU A 57 12.09 -12.47 9.06
C GLU A 57 13.61 -12.55 8.83
N GLU A 58 14.08 -13.50 8.00
CA GLU A 58 15.49 -13.64 7.64
C GLU A 58 15.95 -12.48 6.74
N ARG A 59 15.14 -12.07 5.77
CA ARG A 59 15.39 -10.91 4.91
C ARG A 59 15.44 -9.61 5.70
N ILE A 60 14.55 -9.47 6.69
CA ILE A 60 14.55 -8.30 7.60
C ILE A 60 15.83 -8.30 8.44
N LYS A 61 16.22 -9.42 9.04
CA LYS A 61 17.47 -9.53 9.82
C LYS A 61 18.72 -9.29 8.97
N ALA A 62 18.74 -9.79 7.73
CA ALA A 62 19.82 -9.56 6.80
C ALA A 62 19.94 -8.07 6.44
N LEU A 63 18.80 -7.40 6.20
CA LEU A 63 18.77 -5.96 5.96
C LEU A 63 19.26 -5.18 7.18
N ASP A 64 18.77 -5.49 8.38
CA ASP A 64 19.17 -4.83 9.63
C ASP A 64 20.67 -4.99 9.91
N THR A 65 21.21 -6.17 9.61
CA THR A 65 22.65 -6.44 9.70
C THR A 65 23.45 -5.55 8.75
N VAL A 66 23.00 -5.36 7.51
CA VAL A 66 23.66 -4.47 6.54
C VAL A 66 23.51 -3.00 6.94
N MET A 67 22.34 -2.59 7.40
CA MET A 67 22.07 -1.20 7.79
C MET A 67 22.80 -0.78 9.06
N SER A 68 23.02 -1.71 9.99
CA SER A 68 23.77 -1.47 11.23
C SER A 68 25.29 -1.47 11.05
N GLN A 69 25.79 -1.87 9.88
CA GLN A 69 27.22 -1.83 9.60
C GLN A 69 27.67 -0.39 9.38
N PRO A 70 28.78 0.05 10.02
CA PRO A 70 29.34 1.36 9.73
C PRO A 70 29.72 1.42 8.26
N VAL A 71 29.37 2.52 7.60
CA VAL A 71 29.81 2.76 6.23
C VAL A 71 31.33 2.87 6.28
N GLY A 72 32.03 1.81 5.90
CA GLY A 72 33.48 1.72 5.95
C GLY A 72 34.16 2.76 5.05
N ASN A 73 35.41 2.52 4.68
CA ASN A 73 36.10 3.40 3.73
C ASN A 73 35.57 3.21 2.29
N ASN A 74 34.33 3.63 2.03
CA ASN A 74 33.67 3.55 0.74
C ASN A 74 33.86 4.84 -0.04
N GLU A 75 34.72 4.79 -1.06
CA GLU A 75 35.07 5.94 -1.90
C GLU A 75 33.84 6.53 -2.61
N ALA A 76 32.88 5.70 -3.04
CA ALA A 76 31.67 6.19 -3.70
C ALA A 76 30.78 7.00 -2.74
N VAL A 77 30.66 6.57 -1.47
CA VAL A 77 29.92 7.31 -0.45
C VAL A 77 30.63 8.62 -0.11
N ARG A 78 31.96 8.61 0.01
CA ARG A 78 32.74 9.85 0.20
C ARG A 78 32.54 10.84 -0.94
N ARG A 79 32.58 10.36 -2.19
CA ARG A 79 32.30 11.20 -3.37
C ARG A 79 30.86 11.76 -3.36
N LEU A 80 29.89 10.98 -2.90
CA LEU A 80 28.50 11.43 -2.75
C LEU A 80 28.37 12.52 -1.69
N LEU A 81 28.97 12.34 -0.52
CA LEU A 81 28.88 13.29 0.61
C LEU A 81 29.63 14.61 0.37
N VAL A 82 30.68 14.60 -0.45
CA VAL A 82 31.44 15.82 -0.81
C VAL A 82 30.77 16.60 -1.94
N LYS A 83 29.81 16.01 -2.65
CA LYS A 83 29.11 16.69 -3.74
C LYS A 83 28.07 17.66 -3.15
N ASN A 84 28.19 18.94 -3.52
CA ASN A 84 27.21 19.96 -3.16
C ASN A 84 25.80 19.53 -3.58
N SER A 85 24.83 19.79 -2.70
CA SER A 85 23.45 19.43 -2.99
C SER A 85 22.92 20.21 -4.20
N PRO A 86 22.12 19.59 -5.08
CA PRO A 86 21.57 20.24 -6.28
C PRO A 86 20.73 21.49 -6.02
N TRP A 87 20.30 21.70 -4.78
CA TRP A 87 19.42 22.78 -4.33
C TRP A 87 20.12 23.86 -3.50
N ASP A 88 21.44 23.82 -3.31
CA ASP A 88 22.21 24.88 -2.64
C ASP A 88 22.49 26.07 -3.59
N ARG A 89 21.46 26.49 -4.36
CA ARG A 89 21.44 27.73 -5.14
C ARG A 89 20.35 28.65 -4.65
#